data_AF-A0A1Y0I9W4-F1
#
_entry.id   AF-A0A1Y0I9W4-F1
#
_cell.length_a   1.000
_cell.length_b   1.000
_cell.length_c   1.000
_cell.angle_alpha   90.00
_cell.angle_beta   90.00
_cell.angle_gamma   90.00
#
_symmetry.space_group_name_H-M   'P 1'
#
loop_
_entity.id
_entity.type
_entity.pdbx_description
1 polymer ?
#
loop_
_entity_poly.entity_id
_entity_poly.type
_entity_poly.pdbx_seq_one_letter_code
_entity_poly.pdbx_strand_id
1 'polypeptide(L)'
;MPYTVNCNQGKTQRFKRTVLFPLSSVFLLVLSSFTFASEKAETETLVTHQTYRSCSVIASEMLTTVQLHQKGIPVDTLRTTLPGLTENGLNRLSLLYKKIDSQGALAVYSLANSQYSRCAKSVFDRQGKPKPQEPDYLFYFCSGENKIRHEIILARMVNAPMQDLIRQLPQGRKALAPYIYNIVKEKDLKAAYDFSATELKRCLNQ
;
A
#
# COMPACT_ATOMS: atom_id res chain seq x y z
N MET A 1 16.59 -28.10 32.89
CA MET A 1 18.01 -28.19 32.50
C MET A 1 18.30 -27.05 31.54
N PRO A 2 19.19 -26.12 31.88
CA PRO A 2 19.39 -24.88 31.12
C PRO A 2 20.37 -25.09 29.96
N TYR A 3 19.98 -24.68 28.77
CA TYR A 3 20.91 -24.51 27.65
C TYR A 3 21.45 -23.08 27.69
N THR A 4 22.72 -22.95 28.07
CA THR A 4 23.51 -21.73 27.89
C THR A 4 24.03 -21.69 26.45
N VAL A 5 23.65 -20.67 25.69
CA VAL A 5 24.25 -20.38 24.39
C VAL A 5 25.19 -19.19 24.55
N ASN A 6 26.46 -19.47 24.32
CA ASN A 6 27.60 -18.57 24.48
C ASN A 6 27.87 -17.87 23.14
N CYS A 7 27.50 -16.60 23.03
CA CYS A 7 27.81 -15.77 21.85
C CYS A 7 29.22 -15.16 22.03
N ASN A 8 30.23 -15.87 21.54
CA ASN A 8 31.59 -15.37 21.49
C ASN A 8 31.79 -14.41 20.31
N GLN A 9 32.54 -13.34 20.58
CA GLN A 9 32.69 -12.17 19.73
C GLN A 9 33.56 -12.43 18.50
N GLY A 10 32.99 -12.19 17.31
CA GLY A 10 33.69 -12.13 16.04
C GLY A 10 34.25 -10.73 15.80
N LYS A 11 35.59 -10.64 15.76
CA LYS A 11 36.40 -9.43 15.70
C LYS A 11 36.25 -8.64 14.40
N THR A 12 36.25 -7.33 14.57
CA THR A 12 36.49 -6.26 13.59
C THR A 12 37.79 -6.48 12.79
N GLN A 13 37.70 -6.48 11.46
CA GLN A 13 38.86 -6.26 10.59
C GLN A 13 38.76 -4.90 9.91
N ARG A 14 39.62 -3.98 10.38
CA ARG A 14 39.97 -2.71 9.71
C ARG A 14 40.80 -3.03 8.46
N PHE A 15 40.27 -2.75 7.28
CA PHE A 15 41.09 -2.64 6.07
C PHE A 15 41.51 -1.17 5.89
N LYS A 16 42.74 -0.86 6.29
CA LYS A 16 43.46 0.35 5.87
C LYS A 16 44.33 -0.05 4.68
N ARG A 17 44.08 0.53 3.51
CA ARG A 17 45.11 0.69 2.48
C ARG A 17 45.03 2.09 1.88
N THR A 18 45.93 2.91 2.38
CA THR A 18 46.41 4.17 1.81
C THR A 18 47.13 3.87 0.50
N VAL A 19 46.74 4.52 -0.60
CA VAL A 19 47.62 4.73 -1.76
C VAL A 19 47.49 6.20 -2.16
N LEU A 20 48.65 6.84 -2.29
CA LEU A 20 48.90 8.26 -2.43
C LEU A 20 49.45 8.53 -3.85
N PHE A 21 49.01 9.64 -4.47
CA PHE A 21 49.60 10.40 -5.59
C PHE A 21 49.58 9.83 -7.04
N PRO A 22 49.70 10.68 -8.10
CA PRO A 22 49.83 12.15 -8.14
C PRO A 22 48.88 12.93 -9.09
N LEU A 23 48.94 14.26 -8.92
CA LEU A 23 48.52 15.32 -9.84
C LEU A 23 49.07 15.14 -11.27
N SER A 24 48.28 15.50 -12.29
CA SER A 24 48.66 16.47 -13.35
C SER A 24 47.56 16.62 -14.42
N SER A 25 47.58 17.76 -15.11
CA SER A 25 46.88 18.12 -16.35
C SER A 25 45.46 18.68 -16.26
N VAL A 26 45.44 19.98 -15.95
CA VAL A 26 44.76 21.04 -16.72
C VAL A 26 44.42 20.60 -18.16
N PHE A 27 43.13 20.60 -18.52
CA PHE A 27 42.72 20.74 -19.92
C PHE A 27 41.60 21.78 -20.02
N LEU A 28 41.91 22.81 -20.82
CA LEU A 28 41.11 23.98 -21.15
C LEU A 28 39.89 23.63 -22.01
N LEU A 29 38.79 24.34 -21.75
CA LEU A 29 37.86 25.01 -22.68
C LEU A 29 37.54 24.33 -24.03
N VAL A 30 36.28 23.90 -24.22
CA VAL A 30 35.44 24.38 -25.33
C VAL A 30 33.99 24.54 -24.84
N LEU A 31 33.55 25.79 -24.77
CA LEU A 31 32.15 26.20 -24.70
C LEU A 31 31.50 25.94 -26.07
N SER A 32 30.57 25.01 -26.14
CA SER A 32 29.60 24.93 -27.23
C SER A 32 28.19 25.01 -26.64
N SER A 33 27.71 26.25 -26.56
CA SER A 33 26.33 26.60 -26.20
C SER A 33 25.38 26.15 -27.32
N PHE A 34 24.93 24.90 -27.28
CA PHE A 34 23.71 24.51 -27.97
C PHE A 34 22.52 24.86 -27.07
N THR A 35 22.06 26.11 -27.17
CA THR A 35 20.73 26.50 -26.71
C THR A 35 19.70 25.86 -27.65
N PHE A 36 19.37 24.60 -27.39
CA PHE A 36 18.09 24.06 -27.80
C PHE A 36 17.02 24.76 -26.97
N ALA A 37 16.37 25.77 -27.57
CA ALA A 37 15.07 26.24 -27.12
C ALA A 37 14.07 25.09 -27.31
N SER A 38 14.03 24.18 -26.34
CA SER A 38 12.95 23.23 -26.17
C SER A 38 11.77 24.05 -25.66
N GLU A 39 10.93 24.48 -26.58
CA GLU A 39 9.58 24.95 -26.30
C GLU A 39 8.86 23.79 -25.62
N LYS A 40 8.90 23.79 -24.29
CA LYS A 40 8.05 22.92 -23.47
C LYS A 40 6.63 23.34 -23.78
N ALA A 41 6.02 22.63 -24.73
CA ALA A 41 4.58 22.55 -24.83
C ALA A 41 4.07 22.12 -23.45
N GLU A 42 3.57 23.08 -22.68
CA GLU A 42 2.71 22.83 -21.53
C GLU A 42 1.48 22.11 -22.06
N THR A 43 1.61 20.80 -22.20
CA THR A 43 0.45 19.93 -22.08
C THR A 43 0.00 20.13 -20.65
N GLU A 44 -0.97 21.01 -20.43
CA GLU A 44 -1.81 21.02 -19.24
C GLU A 44 -2.45 19.63 -19.15
N THR A 45 -1.67 18.69 -18.61
CA THR A 45 -2.22 17.47 -18.04
C THR A 45 -3.15 17.97 -16.96
N LEU A 46 -4.44 17.80 -17.18
CA LEU A 46 -5.49 18.04 -16.20
C LEU A 46 -5.20 17.05 -15.05
N VAL A 47 -4.29 17.43 -14.15
CA VAL A 47 -3.87 16.60 -13.02
C VAL A 47 -5.09 16.47 -12.15
N THR A 48 -5.83 15.38 -12.34
CA THR A 48 -7.01 15.10 -11.53
C THR A 48 -6.48 14.76 -10.15
N HIS A 49 -6.43 15.76 -9.27
CA HIS A 49 -5.93 15.59 -7.92
C HIS A 49 -6.84 14.59 -7.19
N GLN A 50 -6.25 13.48 -6.76
CA GLN A 50 -6.96 12.49 -5.96
C GLN A 50 -7.42 13.13 -4.63
N THR A 51 -8.58 12.71 -4.15
CA THR A 51 -9.17 13.04 -2.84
C THR A 51 -9.21 11.78 -1.98
N TYR A 52 -9.50 11.90 -0.68
CA TYR A 52 -9.66 10.69 0.14
C TYR A 52 -10.80 9.83 -0.40
N ARG A 53 -11.89 10.47 -0.83
CA ARG A 53 -13.02 9.80 -1.46
C ARG A 53 -12.63 9.00 -2.68
N SER A 54 -11.91 9.58 -3.64
CA SER A 54 -11.52 8.86 -4.86
C SER A 54 -10.58 7.69 -4.53
N CYS A 55 -9.63 7.89 -3.62
CA CYS A 55 -8.76 6.81 -3.13
C CYS A 55 -9.57 5.64 -2.53
N SER A 56 -10.57 5.94 -1.69
CA SER A 56 -11.41 4.93 -1.02
C SER A 56 -12.32 4.18 -1.99
N VAL A 57 -12.91 4.86 -2.98
CA VAL A 57 -13.74 4.23 -4.01
C VAL A 57 -12.91 3.21 -4.79
N ILE A 58 -11.74 3.62 -5.30
CA ILE A 58 -10.85 2.73 -6.06
C ILE A 58 -10.43 1.53 -5.19
N ALA A 59 -10.05 1.76 -3.94
CA ALA A 59 -9.68 0.68 -3.03
C ALA A 59 -10.85 -0.28 -2.78
N SER A 60 -12.05 0.23 -2.54
CA SER A 60 -13.26 -0.57 -2.31
C SER A 60 -13.61 -1.44 -3.53
N GLU A 61 -13.49 -0.88 -4.73
CA GLU A 61 -13.71 -1.60 -5.99
C GLU A 61 -12.70 -2.75 -6.16
N MET A 62 -11.41 -2.47 -5.94
CA MET A 62 -10.35 -3.48 -6.01
C MET A 62 -10.58 -4.61 -5.01
N LEU A 63 -10.87 -4.28 -3.75
CA LEU A 63 -11.09 -5.26 -2.69
C LEU A 63 -12.36 -6.09 -2.95
N THR A 64 -13.44 -5.44 -3.41
CA THR A 64 -14.67 -6.13 -3.79
C THR A 64 -14.43 -7.10 -4.94
N THR A 65 -13.63 -6.70 -5.94
CA THR A 65 -13.25 -7.58 -7.05
C THR A 65 -12.55 -8.84 -6.56
N VAL A 66 -11.60 -8.71 -5.62
CA VAL A 66 -10.93 -9.87 -5.01
C VAL A 66 -11.93 -10.77 -4.28
N GLN A 67 -12.87 -10.20 -3.52
CA GLN A 67 -13.87 -10.98 -2.80
C GLN A 67 -14.86 -11.70 -3.73
N LEU A 68 -15.26 -11.08 -4.85
CA LEU A 68 -16.12 -11.72 -5.86
C LEU A 68 -15.40 -12.87 -6.56
N HIS A 69 -14.12 -12.69 -6.90
CA HIS A 69 -13.28 -13.74 -7.44
C HIS A 69 -13.16 -14.93 -6.47
N GLN A 70 -12.90 -14.67 -5.19
CA GLN A 70 -12.82 -15.73 -4.17
C GLN A 70 -14.13 -16.50 -3.97
N LYS A 71 -15.28 -15.90 -4.31
CA LYS A 71 -16.59 -16.56 -4.32
C LYS A 71 -16.83 -17.39 -5.59
N GLY A 72 -15.87 -17.45 -6.51
CA GLY A 72 -15.98 -18.18 -7.77
C GLY A 72 -16.90 -17.51 -8.79
N ILE A 73 -17.19 -16.21 -8.66
CA ILE A 73 -18.04 -15.50 -9.61
C ILE A 73 -17.22 -15.20 -10.87
N PRO A 74 -17.61 -15.69 -12.06
CA PRO A 74 -16.86 -15.45 -13.30
C PRO A 74 -16.87 -13.97 -13.70
N VAL A 75 -15.77 -13.51 -14.30
CA VAL A 75 -15.64 -12.12 -14.77
C VAL A 75 -16.73 -11.78 -15.81
N ASP A 76 -17.05 -12.70 -16.71
CA ASP A 76 -18.06 -12.48 -17.76
C ASP A 76 -19.48 -12.32 -17.18
N THR A 77 -19.77 -13.03 -16.09
CA THR A 77 -21.01 -12.82 -15.33
C THR A 77 -21.04 -11.41 -14.76
N LEU A 78 -19.95 -10.92 -14.16
CA LEU A 78 -19.90 -9.55 -13.63
C LEU A 78 -19.98 -8.49 -14.73
N ARG A 79 -19.35 -8.72 -15.89
CA ARG A 79 -19.39 -7.79 -17.04
C ARG A 79 -20.81 -7.56 -17.56
N THR A 80 -21.65 -8.59 -17.50
CA THR A 80 -23.04 -8.53 -18.00
C THR A 80 -24.06 -8.14 -16.94
N THR A 81 -23.75 -8.34 -15.65
CA THR A 81 -24.72 -8.15 -14.56
C THR A 81 -24.48 -6.91 -13.70
N LEU A 82 -23.26 -6.36 -13.65
CA LEU A 82 -22.99 -5.14 -12.88
C LEU A 82 -23.51 -3.90 -13.63
N PRO A 83 -24.56 -3.24 -13.14
CA PRO A 83 -25.11 -2.07 -13.82
C PRO A 83 -24.15 -0.88 -13.72
N GLY A 84 -24.13 -0.04 -14.77
CA GLY A 84 -23.44 1.26 -14.73
C GLY A 84 -21.91 1.19 -14.80
N LEU A 85 -21.32 0.05 -15.18
CA LEU A 85 -19.88 0.00 -15.47
C LEU A 85 -19.59 0.63 -16.83
N THR A 86 -18.63 1.55 -16.86
CA THR A 86 -18.05 2.08 -18.10
C THR A 86 -17.12 1.03 -18.73
N GLU A 87 -16.79 1.19 -20.02
CA GLU A 87 -15.78 0.35 -20.68
C GLU A 87 -14.44 0.31 -19.93
N ASN A 88 -14.01 1.46 -19.40
CA ASN A 88 -12.81 1.54 -18.56
C ASN A 88 -12.97 0.74 -17.25
N GLY A 89 -14.16 0.77 -16.65
CA GLY A 89 -14.50 -0.04 -15.48
C GLY A 89 -14.45 -1.55 -15.78
N LEU A 90 -15.01 -1.97 -16.91
CA LEU A 90 -14.99 -3.37 -17.38
C LEU A 90 -13.56 -3.85 -17.67
N ASN A 91 -12.74 -3.01 -18.31
CA ASN A 91 -11.33 -3.32 -18.57
C ASN A 91 -10.54 -3.46 -17.26
N ARG A 92 -10.74 -2.54 -16.31
CA ARG A 92 -10.10 -2.62 -14.99
C ARG A 92 -10.51 -3.88 -14.22
N LEU A 93 -11.81 -4.24 -14.25
CA LEU A 93 -12.31 -5.47 -13.64
C LEU A 93 -11.60 -6.70 -14.24
N SER A 94 -11.51 -6.77 -15.56
CA SER A 94 -10.86 -7.88 -16.28
C SER A 94 -9.37 -7.98 -15.97
N LEU A 95 -8.68 -6.84 -15.90
CA LEU A 95 -7.26 -6.78 -15.51
C LEU A 95 -7.02 -7.22 -14.07
N LEU A 96 -7.92 -6.86 -13.14
CA LEU A 96 -7.85 -7.30 -11.75
C LEU A 96 -8.06 -8.81 -11.64
N TYR A 97 -9.03 -9.39 -12.34
CA TYR A 97 -9.25 -10.85 -12.39
C TYR A 97 -7.99 -11.57 -12.89
N LYS A 98 -7.43 -11.16 -14.04
CA LYS A 98 -6.17 -11.71 -14.57
C LYS A 98 -5.02 -11.61 -13.57
N LYS A 99 -4.97 -10.53 -12.79
CA LYS A 99 -3.95 -10.34 -11.75
C LYS A 99 -4.15 -11.30 -10.58
N ILE A 100 -5.39 -11.53 -10.17
CA ILE A 100 -5.72 -12.49 -9.11
C ILE A 100 -5.36 -13.91 -9.57
N ASP A 101 -5.67 -14.28 -10.82
CA ASP A 101 -5.35 -15.60 -11.37
C ASP A 101 -3.83 -15.85 -11.44
N SER A 102 -3.05 -14.82 -11.79
CA SER A 102 -1.60 -14.94 -11.94
C SER A 102 -0.80 -14.78 -10.65
N GLN A 103 -1.26 -13.96 -9.70
CA GLN A 103 -0.51 -13.61 -8.47
C GLN A 103 -1.15 -14.12 -7.18
N GLY A 104 -2.40 -14.58 -7.25
CA GLY A 104 -3.20 -14.97 -6.10
C GLY A 104 -3.87 -13.79 -5.38
N ALA A 105 -5.02 -14.06 -4.76
CA ALA A 105 -5.82 -13.07 -4.04
C ALA A 105 -5.05 -12.33 -2.95
N LEU A 106 -4.16 -13.02 -2.23
CA LEU A 106 -3.38 -12.43 -1.14
C LEU A 106 -2.46 -11.29 -1.63
N ALA A 107 -1.79 -11.48 -2.77
CA ALA A 107 -0.92 -10.47 -3.36
C ALA A 107 -1.74 -9.25 -3.81
N VAL A 108 -2.91 -9.49 -4.42
CA VAL A 108 -3.79 -8.41 -4.89
C VAL A 108 -4.41 -7.64 -3.72
N TYR A 109 -4.78 -8.31 -2.63
CA TYR A 109 -5.20 -7.64 -1.40
C TYR A 109 -4.11 -6.70 -0.85
N SER A 110 -2.88 -7.21 -0.72
CA SER A 110 -1.76 -6.42 -0.23
C SER A 110 -1.49 -5.22 -1.13
N LEU A 111 -1.51 -5.42 -2.45
CA LEU A 111 -1.37 -4.36 -3.44
C LEU A 111 -2.45 -3.29 -3.30
N ALA A 112 -3.73 -3.67 -3.22
CA ALA A 112 -4.84 -2.74 -3.10
C ALA A 112 -4.71 -1.87 -1.84
N ASN A 113 -4.39 -2.49 -0.71
CA ASN A 113 -4.18 -1.76 0.55
C ASN A 113 -2.96 -0.84 0.47
N SER A 114 -1.84 -1.30 -0.09
CA SER A 114 -0.63 -0.48 -0.28
C SER A 114 -0.86 0.70 -1.22
N GLN A 115 -1.65 0.52 -2.29
CA GLN A 115 -2.03 1.61 -3.18
C GLN A 115 -2.96 2.60 -2.48
N TYR A 116 -3.92 2.11 -1.70
CA TYR A 116 -4.82 2.95 -0.93
C TYR A 116 -4.06 3.82 0.08
N SER A 117 -3.17 3.22 0.89
CA SER A 117 -2.35 3.97 1.85
C SER A 117 -1.45 5.00 1.18
N ARG A 118 -0.86 4.69 0.01
CA ARG A 118 -0.06 5.66 -0.76
C ARG A 118 -0.91 6.81 -1.31
N CYS A 119 -2.10 6.50 -1.83
CA CYS A 119 -3.03 7.50 -2.33
C CYS A 119 -3.46 8.45 -1.19
N ALA A 120 -3.95 7.90 -0.07
CA ALA A 120 -4.36 8.68 1.09
C ALA A 120 -3.22 9.53 1.67
N LYS A 121 -1.99 8.98 1.76
CA LYS A 121 -0.82 9.75 2.19
C LYS A 121 -0.51 10.91 1.25
N SER A 122 -0.61 10.70 -0.06
CA SER A 122 -0.42 11.76 -1.06
C SER A 122 -1.47 12.86 -0.94
N VAL A 123 -2.72 12.52 -0.60
CA VAL A 123 -3.76 13.52 -0.31
C VAL A 123 -3.43 14.29 0.97
N PHE A 124 -3.04 13.58 2.05
CA PHE A 124 -2.62 14.20 3.31
C PHE A 124 -1.46 15.19 3.12
N ASP A 125 -0.46 14.84 2.31
CA ASP A 125 0.69 15.70 2.08
C ASP A 125 0.34 17.01 1.36
N ARG A 126 -0.71 16.98 0.52
CA ARG A 126 -1.18 18.16 -0.21
C ARG A 126 -2.19 18.99 0.57
N GLN A 127 -3.10 18.34 1.30
CA GLN A 127 -4.31 18.96 1.83
C GLN A 127 -4.40 18.87 3.36
N GLY A 128 -3.55 18.06 4.00
CA GLY A 128 -3.58 17.79 5.43
C GLY A 128 -4.75 16.91 5.86
N LYS A 129 -5.13 17.10 7.13
CA LYS A 129 -6.28 16.45 7.75
C LYS A 129 -7.54 17.30 7.46
N PRO A 130 -8.59 16.73 6.84
CA PRO A 130 -9.85 17.43 6.66
C PRO A 130 -10.52 17.73 8.01
N LYS A 131 -11.33 18.78 8.06
CA LYS A 131 -12.12 19.11 9.25
C LYS A 131 -13.29 18.12 9.41
N PRO A 132 -13.78 17.85 10.64
CA PRO A 132 -14.86 16.88 10.85
C PRO A 132 -16.16 17.10 10.08
N GLN A 133 -16.45 18.34 9.66
CA GLN A 133 -17.65 18.69 8.90
C GLN A 133 -17.45 18.58 7.38
N GLU A 134 -16.21 18.40 6.92
CA GLU A 134 -15.91 18.29 5.50
C GLU A 134 -16.30 16.89 4.99
N PRO A 135 -16.86 16.79 3.76
CA PRO A 135 -17.29 15.51 3.20
C PRO A 135 -16.20 14.44 3.07
N ASP A 136 -14.92 14.86 3.06
CA ASP A 136 -13.76 13.97 2.96
C ASP A 136 -13.29 13.41 4.31
N TYR A 137 -13.82 13.90 5.43
CA TYR A 137 -13.41 13.47 6.76
C TYR A 137 -13.64 11.99 7.02
N LEU A 138 -14.80 11.47 6.62
CA LEU A 138 -15.12 10.04 6.76
C LEU A 138 -14.10 9.19 5.99
N PHE A 139 -13.79 9.57 4.76
CA PHE A 139 -12.84 8.85 3.91
C PHE A 139 -11.42 8.89 4.46
N TYR A 140 -10.98 10.05 4.96
CA TYR A 140 -9.73 10.19 5.70
C TYR A 140 -9.68 9.24 6.90
N PHE A 141 -10.71 9.26 7.75
CA PHE A 141 -10.79 8.41 8.92
C PHE A 141 -10.73 6.92 8.55
N CYS A 142 -11.57 6.48 7.61
CA CYS A 142 -11.60 5.09 7.15
C CYS A 142 -10.29 4.65 6.50
N SER A 143 -9.56 5.56 5.84
CA SER A 143 -8.22 5.27 5.30
C SER A 143 -7.19 4.97 6.39
N GLY A 144 -7.22 5.73 7.50
CA GLY A 144 -6.37 5.53 8.66
C GLY A 144 -6.66 4.20 9.35
N GLU A 145 -7.94 3.91 9.58
CA GLU A 145 -8.39 2.64 10.14
C GLU A 145 -7.95 1.44 9.29
N ASN A 146 -8.07 1.57 7.96
CA ASN A 146 -7.65 0.52 7.04
C ASN A 146 -6.13 0.33 7.01
N LYS A 147 -5.37 1.44 7.06
CA LYS A 147 -3.91 1.39 7.14
C LYS A 147 -3.45 0.59 8.36
N ILE A 148 -4.04 0.85 9.53
CA ILE A 148 -3.70 0.12 10.76
C ILE A 148 -3.95 -1.38 10.61
N ARG A 149 -5.12 -1.79 10.06
CA ARG A 149 -5.41 -3.20 9.79
C ARG A 149 -4.39 -3.82 8.83
N HIS A 150 -4.04 -3.11 7.75
CA HIS A 150 -3.06 -3.59 6.78
C HIS A 150 -1.67 -3.79 7.42
N GLU A 151 -1.20 -2.86 8.23
CA GLU A 151 0.08 -2.95 8.94
C GLU A 151 0.10 -4.14 9.91
N ILE A 152 -1.01 -4.39 10.63
CA ILE A 152 -1.12 -5.57 11.52
C ILE A 152 -1.04 -6.87 10.71
N ILE A 153 -1.73 -6.95 9.57
CA ILE A 153 -1.69 -8.13 8.69
C ILE A 153 -0.28 -8.35 8.13
N LEU A 154 0.41 -7.27 7.69
CA LEU A 154 1.79 -7.34 7.22
C LEU A 154 2.75 -7.81 8.33
N ALA A 155 2.61 -7.27 9.53
CA ALA A 155 3.41 -7.69 10.69
C ALA A 155 3.22 -9.19 10.97
N ARG A 156 1.97 -9.69 10.92
CA ARG A 156 1.70 -11.12 11.07
C ARG A 156 2.31 -11.95 9.94
N MET A 157 2.26 -11.47 8.71
CA MET A 157 2.80 -12.14 7.52
C MET A 157 4.32 -12.37 7.61
N VAL A 158 5.06 -11.43 8.19
CA VAL A 158 6.50 -11.56 8.45
C VAL A 158 6.82 -12.19 9.82
N ASN A 159 5.83 -12.80 10.48
CA ASN A 159 5.94 -13.42 11.80
C ASN A 159 6.46 -12.48 12.91
N ALA A 160 6.16 -11.19 12.82
CA ALA A 160 6.51 -10.24 13.89
C ALA A 160 5.80 -10.60 15.21
N PRO A 161 6.48 -10.45 16.37
CA PRO A 161 5.85 -10.68 17.67
C PRO A 161 4.69 -9.72 17.91
N MET A 162 3.52 -10.26 18.27
CA MET A 162 2.30 -9.47 18.50
C MET A 162 2.51 -8.36 19.56
N GLN A 163 3.32 -8.64 20.59
CA GLN A 163 3.60 -7.69 21.67
C GLN A 163 4.38 -6.46 21.17
N ASP A 164 5.26 -6.63 20.19
CA ASP A 164 6.03 -5.53 19.61
C ASP A 164 5.14 -4.58 18.82
N LEU A 165 4.14 -5.14 18.14
CA LEU A 165 3.12 -4.40 17.40
C LEU A 165 2.16 -3.66 18.34
N ILE A 166 1.65 -4.32 19.40
CA ILE A 166 0.73 -3.70 20.37
C ILE A 166 1.34 -2.44 21.00
N ARG A 167 2.66 -2.42 21.26
CA ARG A 167 3.36 -1.24 21.80
C ARG A 167 3.39 -0.04 20.85
N GLN A 168 3.32 -0.28 19.55
CA GLN A 168 3.36 0.75 18.50
C GLN A 168 1.95 1.27 18.13
N LEU A 169 0.90 0.52 18.46
CA LEU A 169 -0.48 0.89 18.12
C LEU A 169 -1.05 1.97 19.04
N PRO A 170 -1.87 2.89 18.51
CA PRO A 170 -2.66 3.82 19.33
C PRO A 170 -3.50 3.08 20.38
N GLN A 171 -3.69 3.68 21.56
CA GLN A 171 -4.36 3.03 22.70
C GLN A 171 -5.73 2.42 22.33
N GLY A 172 -6.57 3.15 21.60
CA GLY A 172 -7.89 2.69 21.14
C GLY A 172 -7.88 1.64 20.03
N ARG A 173 -6.71 1.17 19.59
CA ARG A 173 -6.54 0.18 18.51
C ARG A 173 -5.71 -1.03 18.93
N LYS A 174 -5.19 -1.06 20.17
CA LYS A 174 -4.38 -2.19 20.67
C LYS A 174 -5.11 -3.54 20.60
N ALA A 175 -6.42 -3.56 20.82
CA ALA A 175 -7.24 -4.78 20.75
C ALA A 175 -7.36 -5.36 19.33
N LEU A 176 -7.05 -4.58 18.29
CA LEU A 176 -7.14 -5.03 16.90
C LEU A 176 -6.04 -6.05 16.54
N ALA A 177 -4.85 -5.90 17.13
CA ALA A 177 -3.73 -6.83 16.91
C ALA A 177 -4.06 -8.28 17.32
N PRO A 178 -4.46 -8.57 18.58
CA PRO A 178 -4.80 -9.95 18.96
C PRO A 178 -5.99 -10.50 18.17
N TYR A 179 -6.96 -9.65 17.83
CA TYR A 179 -8.09 -10.07 16.99
C TYR A 179 -7.66 -10.54 15.60
N ILE A 180 -6.86 -9.74 14.87
CA ILE A 180 -6.36 -10.11 13.54
C ILE A 180 -5.41 -11.30 13.62
N TYR A 181 -4.54 -11.38 14.63
CA TYR A 181 -3.66 -12.53 14.82
C TYR A 181 -4.45 -13.82 15.03
N ASN A 182 -5.57 -13.76 15.77
CA ASN A 182 -6.46 -14.90 15.94
C ASN A 182 -7.15 -15.29 14.62
N ILE A 183 -7.62 -14.34 13.81
CA ILE A 183 -8.17 -14.65 12.47
C ILE A 183 -7.15 -15.42 11.63
N VAL A 184 -5.89 -14.96 11.61
CA VAL A 184 -4.83 -15.64 10.83
C VAL A 184 -4.50 -17.01 11.39
N LYS A 185 -4.55 -17.18 12.71
CA LYS A 185 -4.30 -18.46 13.38
C LYS A 185 -5.41 -19.49 13.11
N GLU A 186 -6.66 -19.07 13.18
CA GLU A 186 -7.83 -19.94 13.05
C GLU A 186 -8.17 -20.23 11.58
N LYS A 187 -7.86 -19.29 10.69
CA LYS A 187 -8.13 -19.37 9.26
C LYS A 187 -6.82 -19.21 8.50
N ASP A 188 -6.60 -18.05 7.89
CA ASP A 188 -5.38 -17.73 7.15
C ASP A 188 -5.23 -16.21 6.95
N LEU A 189 -4.15 -15.80 6.26
CA LEU A 189 -3.94 -14.39 5.90
C LEU A 189 -5.02 -13.85 4.96
N LYS A 190 -5.61 -14.70 4.09
CA LYS A 190 -6.67 -14.27 3.17
C LYS A 190 -7.92 -13.88 3.92
N ALA A 191 -8.31 -14.63 4.95
CA ALA A 191 -9.42 -14.31 5.83
C ALA A 191 -9.21 -12.99 6.60
N ALA A 192 -7.98 -12.69 7.02
CA ALA A 192 -7.67 -11.42 7.67
C ALA A 192 -7.80 -10.22 6.71
N TYR A 193 -7.39 -10.37 5.46
CA TYR A 193 -7.61 -9.36 4.43
C TYR A 193 -9.09 -9.21 4.04
N ASP A 194 -9.83 -10.32 3.94
CA ASP A 194 -11.27 -10.31 3.68
C ASP A 194 -12.04 -9.58 4.80
N PHE A 195 -11.67 -9.83 6.05
CA PHE A 195 -12.14 -9.05 7.20
C PHE A 195 -11.82 -7.55 7.03
N SER A 196 -10.56 -7.20 6.75
CA SER A 196 -10.16 -5.79 6.59
C SER A 196 -10.91 -5.09 5.45
N ALA A 197 -11.15 -5.79 4.33
CA ALA A 197 -11.92 -5.28 3.19
C ALA A 197 -13.39 -5.04 3.57
N THR A 198 -13.99 -5.96 4.30
CA THR A 198 -15.36 -5.82 4.81
C THR A 198 -15.48 -4.64 5.77
N GLU A 199 -14.52 -4.49 6.69
CA GLU A 199 -14.48 -3.38 7.64
C GLU A 199 -14.26 -2.02 6.97
N LEU A 200 -13.44 -1.95 5.91
CA LEU A 200 -13.32 -0.72 5.13
C LEU A 200 -14.66 -0.33 4.51
N LYS A 201 -15.34 -1.26 3.83
CA LYS A 201 -16.65 -0.98 3.21
C LYS A 201 -17.69 -0.60 4.26
N ARG A 202 -17.70 -1.26 5.41
CA ARG A 202 -18.57 -0.91 6.55
C ARG A 202 -18.30 0.50 7.05
N CYS A 203 -17.03 0.91 7.13
CA CYS A 203 -16.65 2.27 7.53
C CYS A 203 -17.11 3.32 6.52
N LEU A 204 -16.95 3.06 5.21
CA LEU A 204 -17.31 4.00 4.14
C LEU A 204 -18.81 4.23 3.98
N ASN A 205 -19.65 3.38 4.56
CA ASN A 205 -21.12 3.44 4.49
C ASN A 205 -21.78 3.96 5.79
N GLN A 206 -21.02 4.64 6.67
CA GLN A 206 -21.55 5.26 7.89
C GLN A 206 -22.23 6.60 7.64
#